data_AF-A0A017SB27-F1
#
_entry.id   AF-A0A017SB27-F1
#
_cell.length_a   1.000
_cell.length_b   1.000
_cell.length_c   1.000
_cell.angle_alpha   90.00
_cell.angle_beta   90.00
_cell.angle_gamma   90.00
#
_symmetry.space_group_name_H-M   'P 1'
#
loop_
_entity.id
_entity.type
_entity.pdbx_description
1 polymer ?
#
loop_
_entity_poly.entity_id
_entity_poly.type
_entity_poly.pdbx_seq_one_letter_code
_entity_poly.pdbx_strand_id
1 'polypeptide(L)'
;MVNEGYAKYRYPPYYLWMTDMYRLMMSVEYMDEFNKVPRSYLRLTVTVRHSGKYTGMDIEDIGMLGYDVCARPLSQNIGSLAQPIYDPVLYALQGKINTAKEVDGVYTVSMYSTILELITVSTAHMFVGPDLCKDPEWLSTVSGYMVEVGAVASDLQKH
;
A
#
# COMPACT_ATOMS: atom_id res chain seq x y z
N MET A 1 -0.48 -19.03 -12.10
CA MET A 1 0.88 -19.39 -11.62
C MET A 1 1.00 -19.58 -10.11
N VAL A 2 0.85 -18.56 -9.26
CA VAL A 2 1.02 -18.74 -7.79
C VAL A 2 -0.07 -19.63 -7.19
N ASN A 3 -1.34 -19.38 -7.50
CA ASN A 3 -2.47 -20.20 -7.03
C ASN A 3 -2.42 -21.65 -7.54
N GLU A 4 -1.97 -21.86 -8.78
CA GLU A 4 -1.73 -23.20 -9.33
C GLU A 4 -0.58 -23.90 -8.62
N GLY A 5 0.50 -23.17 -8.28
CA GLY A 5 1.60 -23.69 -7.48
C GLY A 5 1.13 -24.15 -6.10
N TYR A 6 0.33 -23.33 -5.41
CA TYR A 6 -0.27 -23.70 -4.12
C TYR A 6 -1.23 -24.90 -4.25
N ALA A 7 -1.99 -25.01 -5.34
CA ALA A 7 -2.87 -26.16 -5.57
C ALA A 7 -2.07 -27.46 -5.82
N LYS A 8 -0.94 -27.37 -6.52
CA LYS A 8 -0.14 -28.53 -6.95
C LYS A 8 0.88 -29.00 -5.90
N TYR A 9 1.43 -28.08 -5.11
CA TYR A 9 2.51 -28.33 -4.16
C TYR A 9 2.19 -27.78 -2.77
N ARG A 10 0.96 -27.99 -2.29
CA ARG A 10 0.37 -27.36 -1.09
C ARG A 10 1.22 -27.38 0.18
N TYR A 11 2.04 -28.42 0.37
CA TYR A 11 2.84 -28.63 1.58
C TYR A 11 4.36 -28.60 1.35
N PRO A 12 4.93 -29.22 0.29
CA PRO A 12 6.37 -29.14 0.09
C PRO A 12 6.79 -27.77 -0.47
N PRO A 13 7.94 -27.23 -0.06
CA PRO A 13 8.55 -26.09 -0.73
C PRO A 13 8.76 -26.36 -2.21
N TYR A 14 8.53 -25.36 -3.06
CA TYR A 14 8.72 -25.49 -4.51
C TYR A 14 9.36 -24.25 -5.11
N TYR A 15 10.13 -24.44 -6.18
CA TYR A 15 10.71 -23.34 -6.93
C TYR A 15 9.71 -22.82 -7.98
N LEU A 16 9.55 -21.51 -8.03
CA LEU A 16 8.80 -20.79 -9.05
C LEU A 16 9.75 -19.87 -9.81
N TRP A 17 9.89 -20.07 -11.11
CA TRP A 17 10.59 -19.11 -11.97
C TRP A 17 9.72 -17.87 -12.14
N MET A 18 10.27 -16.71 -11.76
CA MET A 18 9.66 -15.41 -12.01
C MET A 18 10.48 -14.67 -13.08
N THR A 19 10.01 -13.49 -13.48
CA THR A 19 10.63 -12.67 -14.54
C THR A 19 12.08 -12.27 -14.27
N ASP A 20 12.49 -12.25 -12.99
CA ASP A 20 13.80 -11.81 -12.52
C ASP A 20 14.66 -12.96 -11.97
N MET A 21 14.06 -13.92 -11.26
CA MET A 21 14.78 -14.98 -10.56
C MET A 21 13.90 -16.18 -10.17
N TYR A 22 14.54 -17.32 -9.85
CA TYR A 22 13.87 -18.40 -9.12
C TYR A 22 13.51 -17.94 -7.70
N ARG A 23 12.28 -18.22 -7.28
CA ARG A 23 11.81 -18.00 -5.91
C ARG A 23 11.42 -19.32 -5.27
N LEU A 24 11.93 -19.56 -4.07
CA LEU A 24 11.48 -20.68 -3.26
C LEU A 24 10.18 -20.29 -2.56
N MET A 25 9.08 -20.94 -2.93
CA MET A 25 7.78 -20.78 -2.31
C MET A 25 7.70 -21.71 -1.11
N MET A 26 7.46 -21.14 0.07
CA MET A 26 7.32 -21.86 1.33
C MET A 26 5.86 -21.82 1.78
N SER A 27 5.42 -22.88 2.46
CA SER A 27 4.11 -22.91 3.11
C SER A 27 4.07 -21.94 4.31
N VAL A 28 2.88 -21.41 4.59
CA VAL A 28 2.63 -20.46 5.69
C VAL A 28 2.92 -21.08 7.06
N GLU A 29 2.87 -22.40 7.18
CA GLU A 29 3.17 -23.12 8.41
C GLU A 29 4.59 -22.91 8.93
N TYR A 30 5.54 -22.52 8.05
CA TYR A 30 6.92 -22.20 8.43
C TYR A 30 7.12 -20.74 8.88
N MET A 31 6.06 -19.91 8.89
CA MET A 31 6.19 -18.48 9.18
C MET A 31 6.61 -18.20 10.62
N ASP A 32 6.21 -19.05 11.56
CA ASP A 32 6.58 -18.89 12.97
C ASP A 32 8.08 -19.11 13.18
N GLU A 33 8.70 -20.04 12.43
CA GLU A 33 10.15 -20.24 12.40
C GLU A 33 10.84 -19.03 11.76
N PHE A 34 10.36 -18.56 10.61
CA PHE A 34 10.94 -17.40 9.93
C PHE A 34 10.89 -16.13 10.79
N ASN A 35 9.85 -15.95 11.59
CA ASN A 35 9.73 -14.81 12.51
C ASN A 35 10.75 -14.86 13.67
N LYS A 36 11.29 -16.05 14.00
CA LYS A 36 12.33 -16.23 15.03
C LYS A 36 13.75 -16.05 14.47
N VAL A 37 13.92 -16.14 13.15
CA VAL A 37 15.24 -16.01 12.51
C VAL A 37 15.73 -14.57 12.64
N PRO A 38 16.99 -14.33 13.04
CA PRO A 38 17.55 -12.98 13.07
C PRO A 38 17.52 -12.34 11.69
N ARG A 39 17.22 -11.04 11.63
CA ARG A 39 17.10 -10.30 10.38
C ARG A 39 18.40 -10.25 9.56
N SER A 40 19.56 -10.46 10.19
CA SER A 40 20.83 -10.65 9.48
C SER A 40 20.80 -11.80 8.46
N TYR A 41 19.96 -12.82 8.70
CA TYR A 41 19.77 -13.98 7.82
C TYR A 41 18.50 -13.88 6.96
N LEU A 42 17.45 -13.22 7.46
CA LEU A 42 16.17 -13.06 6.75
C LEU A 42 15.83 -11.58 6.55
N ARG A 43 16.06 -11.09 5.33
CA ARG A 43 15.69 -9.73 4.91
C ARG A 43 14.29 -9.71 4.27
N LEU A 44 13.51 -8.68 4.60
CA LEU A 44 12.23 -8.41 3.92
C LEU A 44 12.52 -7.66 2.62
N THR A 45 12.24 -8.28 1.48
CA THR A 45 12.50 -7.73 0.13
C THR A 45 11.23 -7.44 -0.65
N VAL A 46 10.10 -7.23 0.04
CA VAL A 46 8.81 -6.95 -0.62
C VAL A 46 8.84 -5.61 -1.36
N THR A 47 9.56 -4.63 -0.82
CA THR A 47 9.69 -3.29 -1.39
C THR A 47 10.59 -3.27 -2.63
N VAL A 48 11.53 -4.21 -2.78
CA VAL A 48 12.42 -4.32 -3.95
C VAL A 48 11.65 -4.42 -5.26
N ARG A 49 10.48 -5.08 -5.26
CA ARG A 49 9.62 -5.20 -6.45
C ARG A 49 9.02 -3.86 -6.90
N HIS A 50 8.90 -2.90 -5.99
CA HIS A 50 8.39 -1.56 -6.26
C HIS A 50 9.53 -0.52 -6.27
N SER A 51 10.75 -0.93 -5.91
CA SER A 51 11.95 -0.10 -5.86
C SER A 51 12.60 -0.01 -7.24
N GLY A 52 11.83 0.52 -8.20
CA GLY A 52 12.39 0.82 -9.52
C GLY A 52 13.46 1.90 -9.43
N LYS A 53 14.35 1.97 -10.43
CA LYS A 53 15.43 2.97 -10.57
C LYS A 53 15.00 4.42 -10.32
N TYR A 54 13.72 4.72 -10.51
CA TYR A 54 13.16 6.06 -10.41
C TYR A 54 12.50 6.37 -9.06
N THR A 55 12.42 5.41 -8.15
CA THR A 55 11.76 5.59 -6.83
C THR A 55 12.73 5.95 -5.71
N GLY A 56 14.04 5.73 -5.90
CA GLY A 56 15.05 5.92 -4.85
C GLY A 56 14.90 4.97 -3.65
N MET A 57 14.03 3.96 -3.75
CA MET A 57 13.82 2.95 -2.71
C MET A 57 14.87 1.81 -2.78
N ASP A 58 15.83 1.88 -3.70
CA ASP A 58 17.01 1.00 -3.73
C ASP A 58 17.87 1.11 -2.46
N ILE A 59 17.75 2.21 -1.71
CA ILE A 59 18.35 2.34 -0.39
C ILE A 59 17.84 1.29 0.62
N GLU A 60 16.64 0.77 0.43
CA GLU A 60 16.10 -0.30 1.27
C GLU A 60 16.82 -1.64 1.03
N ASP A 61 17.39 -1.85 -0.16
CA ASP A 61 18.16 -3.07 -0.49
C ASP A 61 19.50 -3.12 0.24
N ILE A 62 20.06 -1.94 0.52
CA ILE A 62 21.37 -1.78 1.14
C ILE A 62 21.28 -2.06 2.65
N GLY A 63 20.11 -1.86 3.28
CA GLY A 63 19.95 -1.86 4.73
C GLY A 63 18.71 -2.57 5.27
N MET A 64 18.35 -2.25 6.52
CA MET A 64 17.13 -2.70 7.19
C MET A 64 16.13 -1.55 7.36
N LEU A 65 16.27 -0.49 6.57
CA LEU A 65 15.56 0.78 6.76
C LEU A 65 14.05 0.59 6.89
N GLY A 66 13.43 -0.21 6.01
CA GLY A 66 12.00 -0.51 6.08
C GLY A 66 11.58 -1.14 7.41
N TYR A 67 12.38 -2.06 7.95
CA TYR A 67 12.15 -2.63 9.28
C TYR A 67 12.43 -1.61 10.38
N ASP A 68 13.56 -0.90 10.32
CA ASP A 68 13.99 0.03 11.37
C ASP A 68 13.00 1.18 11.56
N VAL A 69 12.39 1.65 10.47
CA VAL A 69 11.37 2.71 10.48
C VAL A 69 9.99 2.17 10.88
N CYS A 70 9.60 0.97 10.44
CA CYS A 70 8.27 0.43 10.72
C CYS A 70 8.16 -0.20 12.13
N ALA A 71 9.15 -1.00 12.54
CA ALA A 71 9.07 -1.82 13.75
C ALA A 71 9.12 -1.00 15.04
N ARG A 72 9.83 0.13 15.05
CA ARG A 72 9.94 1.01 16.23
C ARG A 72 9.22 2.34 16.00
N PRO A 73 9.73 3.28 15.18
CA PRO A 73 9.14 4.60 15.05
C PRO A 73 7.67 4.57 14.66
N LEU A 74 7.30 3.85 13.60
CA LEU A 74 5.90 3.80 13.17
C LEU A 74 5.02 3.11 14.20
N SER A 75 5.39 1.92 14.66
CA SER A 75 4.58 1.14 15.61
C SER A 75 4.33 1.88 16.93
N GLN A 76 5.32 2.61 17.44
CA GLN A 76 5.19 3.40 18.67
C GLN A 76 4.38 4.69 18.47
N ASN A 77 4.45 5.29 17.29
CA ASN A 77 3.83 6.60 17.02
C ASN A 77 2.54 6.52 16.19
N ILE A 78 2.05 5.33 15.84
CA ILE A 78 0.89 5.19 14.96
C ILE A 78 -0.36 5.89 15.50
N GLY A 79 -0.57 5.86 16.82
CA GLY A 79 -1.67 6.56 17.48
C GLY A 79 -1.57 8.08 17.33
N SER A 80 -0.38 8.65 17.56
CA SER A 80 -0.15 10.09 17.39
C SER A 80 -0.18 10.51 15.93
N LEU A 81 0.21 9.63 15.00
CA LEU A 81 0.14 9.90 13.56
C LEU A 81 -1.29 9.87 13.03
N ALA A 82 -2.18 9.07 13.64
CA ALA A 82 -3.58 8.97 13.23
C ALA A 82 -4.43 10.18 13.66
N GLN A 83 -4.11 10.81 14.79
CA GLN A 83 -4.94 11.91 15.34
C GLN A 83 -5.10 13.10 14.38
N PRO A 84 -4.03 13.64 13.76
CA PRO A 84 -4.16 14.79 12.86
C PRO A 84 -4.94 14.50 11.57
N ILE A 85 -5.16 13.22 11.25
CA ILE A 85 -5.84 12.78 10.03
C ILE A 85 -7.36 12.82 10.18
N TYR A 86 -7.87 12.78 11.42
CA TYR A 86 -9.30 12.66 11.69
C TYR A 86 -10.10 13.82 11.09
N ASP A 87 -9.71 15.07 11.36
CA ASP A 87 -10.43 16.25 10.89
C ASP A 87 -10.45 16.36 9.34
N PRO A 88 -9.32 16.19 8.63
CA PRO A 88 -9.31 16.12 7.16
C PRO A 88 -10.23 15.05 6.58
N VAL A 89 -10.24 13.84 7.17
CA VAL A 89 -11.07 12.73 6.70
C VAL A 89 -12.55 13.03 6.93
N LEU A 90 -12.90 13.55 8.11
CA LEU A 90 -14.27 13.93 8.43
C LEU A 90 -14.77 15.03 7.49
N TYR A 91 -13.93 16.05 7.24
CA TYR A 91 -14.23 17.12 6.30
C TYR A 91 -14.49 16.60 4.88
N ALA A 92 -13.61 15.72 4.37
CA ALA A 92 -13.78 15.13 3.05
C ALA A 92 -15.05 14.27 2.95
N LEU A 93 -15.34 13.46 3.97
CA LEU A 93 -16.55 12.65 4.03
C LEU A 93 -17.82 13.51 4.05
N GLN A 94 -17.85 14.56 4.86
CA GLN A 94 -18.96 15.51 4.92
C GLN A 94 -19.15 16.20 3.57
N GLY A 95 -18.07 16.61 2.90
CA GLY A 95 -18.12 17.17 1.56
C GLY A 95 -18.79 16.23 0.56
N LYS A 96 -18.51 14.93 0.63
CA LYS A 96 -19.17 13.92 -0.21
C LYS A 96 -20.64 13.74 0.09
N ILE A 97 -21.00 13.68 1.36
CA ILE A 97 -22.41 13.54 1.76
C ILE A 97 -23.21 14.77 1.34
N ASN A 98 -22.67 15.97 1.55
CA ASN A 98 -23.34 17.23 1.22
C ASN A 98 -23.52 17.44 -0.30
N THR A 99 -22.68 16.81 -1.12
CA THR A 99 -22.79 16.84 -2.59
C THR A 99 -23.53 15.64 -3.17
N ALA A 100 -23.87 14.64 -2.33
CA ALA A 100 -24.58 13.45 -2.75
C ALA A 100 -26.05 13.76 -3.05
N LYS A 101 -26.61 13.01 -4.00
CA LYS A 101 -28.04 13.08 -4.27
C LYS A 101 -28.80 12.48 -3.09
N GLU A 102 -29.57 13.32 -2.42
CA GLU A 102 -30.53 12.89 -1.41
C GLU A 102 -31.78 12.32 -2.08
N VAL A 103 -32.20 11.13 -1.65
CA VAL A 103 -33.48 10.53 -2.02
C VAL A 103 -34.12 10.03 -0.73
N ASP A 104 -35.25 10.61 -0.34
CA ASP A 104 -36.02 10.24 0.85
C ASP A 104 -35.19 10.20 2.16
N GLY A 105 -34.29 11.17 2.35
CA GLY A 105 -33.40 11.23 3.52
C GLY A 105 -32.21 10.27 3.47
N VAL A 106 -31.99 9.60 2.34
CA VAL A 106 -30.85 8.70 2.11
C VAL A 106 -29.89 9.33 1.10
N TYR A 107 -28.63 9.48 1.49
CA TYR A 107 -27.55 9.96 0.62
C TYR A 107 -26.89 8.79 -0.09
N THR A 108 -26.86 8.82 -1.43
CA THR A 108 -26.17 7.80 -2.23
C THR A 108 -24.78 8.28 -2.64
N VAL A 109 -23.74 7.58 -2.19
CA VAL A 109 -22.34 7.86 -2.53
C VAL A 109 -21.67 6.63 -3.15
N SER A 110 -20.76 6.84 -4.10
CA SER A 110 -19.96 5.76 -4.67
C SER A 110 -18.88 5.34 -3.67
N MET A 111 -19.01 4.12 -3.14
CA MET A 111 -18.12 3.58 -2.10
C MET A 111 -16.65 3.59 -2.52
N TYR A 112 -16.33 3.10 -3.72
CA TYR A 112 -14.96 3.04 -4.21
C TYR A 112 -14.32 4.43 -4.30
N SER A 113 -14.99 5.37 -4.97
CA SER A 113 -14.46 6.73 -5.13
C SER A 113 -14.33 7.47 -3.80
N THR A 114 -15.27 7.25 -2.88
CA THR A 114 -15.25 7.87 -1.56
C THR A 114 -14.07 7.35 -0.74
N ILE A 115 -13.90 6.03 -0.65
CA ILE A 115 -12.79 5.43 0.11
C ILE A 115 -11.45 5.88 -0.47
N LEU A 116 -11.30 5.89 -1.79
CA LEU A 116 -10.08 6.34 -2.44
C LEU A 116 -9.74 7.79 -2.06
N GLU A 117 -10.71 8.69 -2.12
CA GLU A 117 -10.50 10.10 -1.75
C GLU A 117 -10.15 10.26 -0.27
N LEU A 118 -10.81 9.54 0.63
CA LEU A 118 -10.48 9.57 2.06
C LEU A 118 -9.04 9.09 2.32
N ILE A 119 -8.59 8.05 1.62
CA ILE A 119 -7.20 7.58 1.70
C ILE A 119 -6.24 8.62 1.13
N THR A 120 -6.56 9.24 -0.02
CA THR A 120 -5.72 10.28 -0.62
C THR A 120 -5.58 11.49 0.30
N VAL A 121 -6.67 11.98 0.90
CA VAL A 121 -6.63 13.10 1.86
C VAL A 121 -5.81 12.74 3.09
N SER A 122 -6.00 11.52 3.62
CA SER A 122 -5.25 11.03 4.78
C SER A 122 -3.74 10.99 4.52
N THR A 123 -3.35 10.38 3.40
CA THR A 123 -1.95 10.23 3.03
C THR A 123 -1.34 11.57 2.65
N ALA A 124 -2.06 12.45 1.95
CA ALA A 124 -1.60 13.80 1.67
C ALA A 124 -1.35 14.59 2.96
N HIS A 125 -2.25 14.51 3.95
CA HIS A 125 -2.03 15.18 5.24
C HIS A 125 -0.76 14.66 5.94
N MET A 126 -0.50 13.35 5.90
CA MET A 126 0.69 12.75 6.51
C MET A 126 1.99 13.14 5.80
N PHE A 127 2.01 13.19 4.47
CA PHE A 127 3.25 13.34 3.69
C PHE A 127 3.56 14.77 3.28
N VAL A 128 2.54 15.58 2.99
CA VAL A 128 2.71 16.96 2.50
C VAL A 128 2.12 18.02 3.43
N GLY A 129 1.46 17.60 4.51
CA GLY A 129 0.93 18.49 5.55
C GLY A 129 -0.47 19.07 5.25
N PRO A 130 -0.96 19.94 6.15
CA PRO A 130 -2.35 20.39 6.17
C PRO A 130 -2.74 21.34 5.03
N ASP A 131 -1.78 22.03 4.43
CA ASP A 131 -2.03 23.00 3.37
C ASP A 131 -2.32 22.31 2.03
N LEU A 132 -1.47 21.36 1.65
CA LEU A 132 -1.59 20.61 0.39
C LEU A 132 -2.63 19.49 0.45
N CYS A 133 -3.00 18.99 1.64
CA CYS A 133 -3.98 17.92 1.76
C CYS A 133 -5.42 18.35 1.42
N LYS A 134 -5.68 19.65 1.26
CA LYS A 134 -6.97 20.21 0.87
C LYS A 134 -6.97 20.77 -0.55
N ASP A 135 -5.82 20.79 -1.21
CA ASP A 135 -5.68 21.32 -2.55
C ASP A 135 -6.34 20.33 -3.54
N PRO A 136 -7.41 20.74 -4.24
CA PRO A 136 -8.15 19.84 -5.13
C PRO A 136 -7.34 19.42 -6.37
N GLU A 137 -6.42 20.26 -6.85
CA GLU A 137 -5.55 19.95 -7.98
C GLU A 137 -4.52 18.90 -7.58
N TRP A 138 -3.91 19.06 -6.40
CA TRP A 138 -3.00 18.09 -5.81
C TRP A 138 -3.67 16.73 -5.62
N LEU A 139 -4.82 16.70 -4.95
CA LEU A 139 -5.55 15.45 -4.67
C LEU A 139 -5.99 14.75 -5.96
N SER A 140 -6.44 15.51 -6.95
CA SER A 140 -6.80 14.96 -8.26
C SER A 140 -5.58 14.41 -9.00
N THR A 141 -4.44 15.08 -8.93
CA THR A 141 -3.19 14.66 -9.57
C THR A 141 -2.67 13.36 -8.95
N VAL A 142 -2.62 13.27 -7.62
CA VAL A 142 -2.14 12.07 -6.91
C VAL A 142 -3.06 10.88 -7.19
N SER A 143 -4.37 11.08 -7.15
CA SER A 143 -5.34 10.02 -7.44
C SER A 143 -5.29 9.57 -8.90
N GLY A 144 -5.15 10.53 -9.84
CA GLY A 144 -5.01 10.26 -11.27
C GLY A 144 -3.75 9.45 -11.58
N TYR A 145 -2.61 9.86 -11.02
CA TYR A 145 -1.35 9.14 -11.17
C TYR A 145 -1.45 7.68 -10.70
N MET A 146 -2.08 7.43 -9.54
CA MET A 146 -2.27 6.06 -9.04
C MET A 146 -3.08 5.20 -10.02
N VAL A 147 -4.17 5.74 -10.57
CA VAL A 147 -5.02 5.03 -11.53
C VAL A 147 -4.25 4.73 -12.82
N GLU A 148 -3.50 5.70 -13.33
CA GLU A 148 -2.70 5.55 -14.55
C GLU A 148 -1.59 4.50 -14.38
N VAL A 149 -0.86 4.53 -13.26
CA VAL A 149 0.15 3.50 -12.94
C VAL A 149 -0.48 2.11 -12.89
N GLY A 150 -1.65 1.98 -12.28
CA GLY A 150 -2.39 0.71 -12.23
C GLY A 150 -2.83 0.22 -13.61
N ALA A 151 -3.28 1.12 -14.48
CA ALA A 151 -3.66 0.82 -15.86
C ALA A 151 -2.43 0.34 -16.68
N VAL A 152 -1.33 1.08 -16.61
CA VAL A 152 -0.08 0.72 -17.30
C VAL A 152 0.46 -0.62 -16.81
N ALA A 153 0.47 -0.87 -15.49
CA ALA A 153 0.92 -2.14 -14.93
C ALA A 153 0.05 -3.32 -15.41
N SER A 154 -1.26 -3.11 -15.53
CA SER A 154 -2.19 -4.13 -16.04
C SER A 154 -1.99 -4.42 -17.52
N ASP A 155 -1.69 -3.41 -18.33
CA ASP A 155 -1.42 -3.57 -19.76
C ASP A 155 -0.07 -4.26 -20.01
N LEU A 156 0.95 -3.94 -19.21
CA LEU A 156 2.25 -4.62 -19.27
C LEU A 156 2.15 -6.11 -18.92
N GLN A 157 1.20 -6.53 -18.07
CA GLN A 157 0.99 -7.95 -17.74
C GLN A 157 0.30 -8.75 -18.85
N LYS A 158 -0.28 -8.10 -19.86
CA LYS A 158 -0.92 -8.77 -21.01
C LYS A 158 0.07 -9.15 -22.10
N HIS A 159 1.33 -8.69 -22.02
CA HIS A 159 2.41 -8.93 -22.96
C HIS A 159 3.54 -9.73 -22.32
#